data_AF-A0A944MMY5-F1
#
_entry.id   AF-A0A944MMY5-F1
#
_cell.length_a   1.000
_cell.length_b   1.000
_cell.length_c   1.000
_cell.angle_alpha   90.00
_cell.angle_beta   90.00
_cell.angle_gamma   90.00
#
_symmetry.space_group_name_H-M   'P 1'
#
loop_
_entity.id
_entity.type
_entity.pdbx_description
1 polymer ?
#
loop_
_entity_poly.entity_id
_entity_poly.type
_entity_poly.pdbx_seq_one_letter_code
_entity_poly.pdbx_strand_id
1 'polypeptide(L)'
;MWKKTENPYNQYLITFFDRINFLFGSYNLLGNQLKHLENLFKESLEKNNYSPEIIRAFCCLLMRDITEKPKSLCHFKYNTGKFEIKGDEYFKHLNKVKIREASWCISQSFEAFESFLKKVIYLTHELNPDCIDEDKRKKFEDVCTKQSKDKKNYLTNYFNFTYKYSNSLLPFLKNYSDYYKQFLNNNYRNLKFEDWLKFVSEARNAIVHHEMVIKYDKINWERVNPRFMNKYFPGSLSEKGYSLQIENKNVRLNLETFLEHGFLIYKSLSTEMNYDIIDLK
;
A
#
# COMPACT_ATOMS: atom_id res chain seq x y z
N MET A 1 -10.05 1.51 -42.53
CA MET A 1 -10.77 2.17 -41.43
C MET A 1 -10.61 1.26 -40.21
N TRP A 2 -9.53 1.46 -39.43
CA TRP A 2 -9.19 0.57 -38.32
C TRP A 2 -10.13 0.88 -37.15
N LYS A 3 -10.91 -0.09 -36.68
CA LYS A 3 -11.58 0.02 -35.38
C LYS A 3 -10.48 0.30 -34.36
N LYS A 4 -10.54 1.44 -33.67
CA LYS A 4 -9.70 1.70 -32.50
C LYS A 4 -9.92 0.54 -31.53
N THR A 5 -8.96 -0.38 -31.47
CA THR A 5 -8.92 -1.42 -30.45
C THR A 5 -8.81 -0.72 -29.12
N GLU A 6 -9.83 -0.91 -28.29
CA GLU A 6 -9.86 -0.41 -26.92
C GLU A 6 -8.58 -0.83 -26.18
N ASN A 7 -7.94 0.11 -25.50
CA ASN A 7 -6.68 -0.15 -24.83
C ASN A 7 -6.88 -1.17 -23.70
N PRO A 8 -6.28 -2.37 -23.77
CA PRO A 8 -6.57 -3.47 -22.84
C PRO A 8 -6.05 -3.20 -21.43
N TYR A 9 -5.19 -2.20 -21.24
CA TYR A 9 -4.69 -1.78 -19.93
C TYR A 9 -5.70 -0.92 -19.15
N ASN A 10 -6.71 -0.36 -19.82
CA ASN A 10 -7.69 0.56 -19.25
C ASN A 10 -8.40 -0.01 -18.02
N GLN A 11 -8.94 -1.24 -18.14
CA GLN A 11 -9.66 -1.89 -17.06
C GLN A 11 -8.79 -2.04 -15.79
N TYR A 12 -7.49 -2.30 -15.95
CA TYR A 12 -6.58 -2.50 -14.83
C TYR A 12 -6.24 -1.17 -14.16
N LEU A 13 -6.04 -0.12 -14.95
CA LEU A 13 -5.81 1.22 -14.43
C LEU A 13 -7.04 1.72 -13.65
N ILE A 14 -8.24 1.59 -14.23
CA ILE A 14 -9.49 2.01 -13.59
C ILE A 14 -9.70 1.24 -12.29
N THR A 15 -9.57 -0.09 -12.32
CA THR A 15 -9.69 -0.93 -11.11
C THR A 15 -8.69 -0.51 -10.02
N PHE A 16 -7.46 -0.16 -10.42
CA PHE A 16 -6.44 0.33 -9.50
C PHE A 16 -6.84 1.69 -8.89
N PHE A 17 -7.28 2.63 -9.71
CA PHE A 17 -7.71 3.96 -9.25
C PHE A 17 -8.92 3.87 -8.33
N ASP A 18 -9.93 3.08 -8.68
CA ASP A 18 -11.10 2.83 -7.84
C ASP A 18 -10.70 2.24 -6.49
N ARG A 19 -9.73 1.30 -6.48
CA ARG A 19 -9.22 0.74 -5.24
C ARG A 19 -8.52 1.78 -4.37
N ILE A 20 -7.68 2.63 -4.95
CA ILE A 20 -6.99 3.70 -4.20
C ILE A 20 -7.99 4.74 -3.68
N ASN A 21 -8.96 5.15 -4.50
CA ASN A 21 -10.03 6.08 -4.11
C ASN A 21 -10.91 5.51 -2.99
N PHE A 22 -11.25 4.22 -3.06
CA PHE A 22 -11.99 3.54 -1.99
C PHE A 22 -11.22 3.55 -0.67
N LEU A 23 -9.91 3.25 -0.70
CA LEU A 23 -9.05 3.29 0.48
C LEU A 23 -8.98 4.71 1.06
N PHE A 24 -8.83 5.72 0.21
CA PHE A 24 -8.78 7.12 0.64
C PHE A 24 -10.11 7.60 1.22
N GLY A 25 -11.23 7.25 0.58
CA GLY A 25 -12.57 7.57 1.06
C GLY A 25 -12.84 6.94 2.43
N SER A 26 -12.49 5.66 2.59
CA SER A 26 -12.62 4.94 3.86
C SER A 26 -11.77 5.56 4.97
N TYR A 27 -10.52 5.91 4.66
CA TYR A 27 -9.61 6.60 5.57
C TYR A 27 -10.16 7.97 6.01
N ASN A 28 -10.63 8.79 5.08
CA ASN A 28 -11.19 10.10 5.38
C ASN A 28 -12.48 10.01 6.20
N LEU A 29 -13.36 9.05 5.89
CA LEU A 29 -14.59 8.82 6.63
C LEU A 29 -14.27 8.50 8.10
N LEU A 30 -13.37 7.54 8.33
CA LEU A 30 -12.94 7.18 9.68
C LEU A 30 -12.24 8.36 10.38
N GLY A 31 -11.34 9.06 9.70
CA GLY A 31 -10.65 10.23 10.23
C GLY A 31 -11.60 11.33 10.67
N ASN A 32 -12.64 11.61 9.88
CA ASN A 32 -13.69 12.58 10.21
C ASN A 32 -14.53 12.14 11.41
N GLN A 33 -14.91 10.86 11.48
CA GLN A 33 -15.64 10.31 12.63
C GLN A 33 -14.82 10.40 13.91
N LEU A 34 -13.55 10.01 13.89
CA LEU A 34 -12.66 10.10 15.05
C LEU A 34 -12.44 11.55 15.49
N LYS A 35 -12.29 12.49 14.54
CA LYS A 35 -12.17 13.92 14.85
C LYS A 35 -13.45 14.48 15.47
N HIS A 36 -14.62 14.11 14.93
CA HIS A 36 -15.90 14.54 15.48
C HIS A 36 -16.11 14.04 16.90
N LEU A 37 -15.83 12.75 17.15
CA LEU A 37 -15.87 12.16 18.49
C LEU A 37 -14.94 12.87 19.46
N GLU A 38 -13.71 13.16 19.03
CA GLU A 38 -12.73 13.91 19.84
C GLU A 38 -13.26 15.28 20.26
N ASN A 39 -13.84 16.03 19.32
CA ASN A 39 -14.39 17.35 19.59
C ASN A 39 -15.58 17.29 20.54
N LEU A 40 -16.52 16.34 20.34
CA LEU A 40 -17.66 16.16 21.24
C LEU A 40 -17.22 15.88 22.68
N PHE A 41 -16.17 15.07 22.87
CA PHE A 41 -15.64 14.83 24.21
C PHE A 41 -15.03 16.10 24.83
N LYS A 42 -14.23 16.86 24.06
CA LYS A 42 -13.63 18.11 24.54
C LYS A 42 -14.69 19.15 24.91
N GLU A 43 -15.66 19.40 24.03
CA GLU A 43 -16.77 20.32 24.28
C GLU A 43 -17.59 19.93 25.52
N SER A 44 -17.84 18.62 25.69
CA SER A 44 -18.55 18.11 26.87
C SER A 44 -17.78 18.34 28.16
N LEU A 45 -16.45 18.16 28.15
CA LEU A 45 -15.62 18.44 29.32
C LEU A 45 -15.64 19.94 29.67
N GLU A 46 -15.45 20.80 28.68
CA GLU A 46 -15.44 22.25 28.85
C GLU A 46 -16.79 22.76 29.37
N LYS A 47 -17.90 22.36 28.73
CA LYS A 47 -19.25 22.81 29.10
C LYS A 47 -19.63 22.46 30.54
N ASN A 48 -19.15 21.32 31.04
CA ASN A 48 -19.50 20.83 32.36
C ASN A 48 -18.42 21.12 33.42
N ASN A 49 -17.34 21.87 33.09
CA ASN A 49 -16.18 22.09 33.96
C ASN A 49 -15.59 20.77 34.52
N TYR A 50 -15.58 19.72 33.70
CA TYR A 50 -15.04 18.43 34.07
C TYR A 50 -13.55 18.35 33.74
N SER A 51 -12.77 17.75 34.65
CA SER A 51 -11.39 17.38 34.39
C SER A 51 -11.34 16.30 33.28
N PRO A 52 -10.32 16.31 32.39
CA PRO A 52 -10.08 15.22 31.45
C PRO A 52 -10.07 13.84 32.10
N GLU A 53 -9.67 13.73 33.37
CA GLU A 53 -9.65 12.48 34.15
C GLU A 53 -11.01 11.77 34.26
N ILE A 54 -12.11 12.48 33.97
CA ILE A 54 -13.47 11.94 33.92
C ILE A 54 -13.71 11.16 32.61
N ILE A 55 -12.95 11.42 31.54
CA ILE A 55 -12.95 10.56 30.34
C ILE A 55 -12.46 9.18 30.75
N ARG A 56 -13.33 8.20 30.59
CA ARG A 56 -13.03 6.78 30.79
C ARG A 56 -13.43 6.01 29.55
N ALA A 57 -12.45 5.42 28.88
CA ALA A 57 -12.69 4.40 27.88
C ALA A 57 -12.41 3.03 28.50
N PHE A 58 -13.38 2.13 28.34
CA PHE A 58 -13.23 0.74 28.73
C PHE A 58 -12.90 -0.08 27.49
N CYS A 59 -11.71 -0.67 27.47
CA CYS A 59 -11.39 -1.74 26.54
C CYS A 59 -11.54 -3.07 27.29
N CYS A 60 -12.42 -3.92 26.77
CA CYS A 60 -12.57 -5.29 27.26
C CYS A 60 -11.73 -6.22 26.38
N LEU A 61 -11.08 -7.23 26.97
CA LEU A 61 -10.51 -8.29 26.14
C LEU A 61 -11.66 -9.03 25.45
N LEU A 62 -11.58 -9.14 24.13
CA LEU A 62 -12.52 -9.92 23.34
C LEU A 62 -12.12 -11.40 23.37
N MET A 63 -12.09 -12.01 24.56
CA MET A 63 -11.72 -13.42 24.72
C MET A 63 -12.91 -14.25 25.20
N ARG A 64 -12.97 -15.49 24.72
CA ARG A 64 -13.87 -16.51 25.25
C ARG A 64 -13.08 -17.38 26.22
N ASP A 65 -13.71 -17.80 27.30
CA ASP A 65 -13.20 -18.97 28.01
C ASP A 65 -13.43 -20.19 27.12
N ILE A 66 -12.33 -20.81 26.68
CA ILE A 66 -12.39 -22.01 25.83
C ILE A 66 -12.61 -23.29 26.64
N THR A 67 -12.48 -23.22 27.97
CA THR A 67 -12.76 -24.33 28.88
C THR A 67 -14.25 -24.45 29.21
N GLU A 68 -15.04 -23.39 28.99
CA GLU A 68 -16.49 -23.40 29.16
C GLU A 68 -17.23 -23.67 27.83
N LYS A 69 -18.29 -24.49 27.92
CA LYS A 69 -19.25 -24.65 26.83
C LYS A 69 -20.11 -23.38 26.73
N PRO A 70 -20.27 -22.77 25.54
CA PRO A 70 -21.04 -21.53 25.42
C PRO A 70 -22.48 -21.76 25.87
N LYS A 71 -22.96 -20.91 26.80
CA LYS A 71 -24.32 -21.00 27.36
C LYS A 71 -25.42 -20.75 26.32
N SER A 72 -25.10 -20.09 25.20
CA SER A 72 -25.94 -20.06 24.01
C SER A 72 -25.10 -19.87 22.75
N LEU A 73 -25.68 -20.19 21.58
CA LEU A 73 -25.12 -19.94 20.25
C LEU A 73 -24.86 -18.46 19.94
N CYS A 74 -25.14 -17.52 20.85
CA CYS A 74 -24.89 -16.09 20.66
C CYS A 74 -23.97 -15.49 21.74
N HIS A 75 -23.67 -16.22 22.83
CA HIS A 75 -22.74 -15.79 23.87
C HIS A 75 -21.31 -16.27 23.54
N PHE A 76 -20.71 -15.68 22.51
CA PHE A 76 -19.36 -16.05 22.06
C PHE A 76 -18.22 -15.27 22.72
N LYS A 77 -18.52 -14.23 23.49
CA LYS A 77 -17.52 -13.32 24.03
C LYS A 77 -17.88 -12.95 25.47
N TYR A 78 -16.97 -13.23 26.40
CA TYR A 78 -17.02 -12.62 27.71
C TYR A 78 -16.13 -11.38 27.65
N ASN A 79 -16.64 -10.24 28.06
CA ASN A 79 -15.81 -9.06 28.28
C ASN A 79 -15.01 -9.29 29.57
N THR A 80 -13.89 -10.02 29.49
CA THR A 80 -12.97 -10.20 30.62
C THR A 80 -11.79 -9.23 30.49
N GLY A 81 -11.21 -8.80 31.61
CA GLY A 81 -10.16 -7.79 31.65
C GLY A 81 -10.67 -6.39 31.28
N LYS A 82 -10.64 -5.45 32.23
CA LYS A 82 -10.95 -4.05 31.96
C LYS A 82 -9.63 -3.28 31.93
N PHE A 83 -9.24 -2.82 30.74
CA PHE A 83 -8.26 -1.75 30.63
C PHE A 83 -9.01 -0.43 30.63
N GLU A 84 -8.80 0.36 31.68
CA GLU A 84 -9.35 1.70 31.80
C GLU A 84 -8.28 2.69 31.33
N ILE A 85 -8.59 3.44 30.28
CA ILE A 85 -7.74 4.53 29.79
C ILE A 85 -8.40 5.85 30.24
N LYS A 86 -7.63 6.73 30.89
CA LYS A 86 -8.13 7.97 31.52
C LYS A 86 -7.50 9.23 30.94
N GLY A 87 -8.28 10.31 30.88
CA GLY A 87 -7.78 11.65 30.57
C GLY A 87 -6.94 11.72 29.30
N ASP A 88 -5.77 12.35 29.40
CA ASP A 88 -4.88 12.56 28.25
C ASP A 88 -4.42 11.27 27.57
N GLU A 89 -4.40 10.15 28.30
CA GLU A 89 -4.07 8.85 27.70
C GLU A 89 -5.10 8.44 26.65
N TYR A 90 -6.38 8.78 26.84
CA TYR A 90 -7.42 8.50 25.85
C TYR A 90 -7.09 9.18 24.52
N PHE A 91 -6.76 10.47 24.55
CA PHE A 91 -6.40 11.22 23.35
C PHE A 91 -5.09 10.72 22.72
N LYS A 92 -4.12 10.30 23.54
CA LYS A 92 -2.89 9.64 23.03
C LYS A 92 -3.23 8.33 22.31
N HIS A 93 -4.12 7.52 22.84
CA HIS A 93 -4.58 6.27 22.20
C HIS A 93 -5.37 6.54 20.93
N LEU A 94 -6.25 7.55 20.93
CA LEU A 94 -6.96 7.99 19.74
C LEU A 94 -5.99 8.42 18.63
N ASN A 95 -4.93 9.17 18.98
CA ASN A 95 -3.90 9.55 18.03
C ASN A 95 -3.12 8.35 17.49
N LYS A 96 -2.79 7.37 18.34
CA LYS A 96 -2.17 6.10 17.90
C LYS A 96 -3.05 5.36 16.88
N VAL A 97 -4.37 5.34 17.10
CA VAL A 97 -5.31 4.75 16.12
C VAL A 97 -5.25 5.52 14.80
N LYS A 98 -5.30 6.86 14.83
CA LYS A 98 -5.19 7.68 13.61
C LYS A 98 -3.91 7.40 12.82
N ILE A 99 -2.76 7.33 13.50
CA ILE A 99 -1.46 7.03 12.87
C ILE A 99 -1.45 5.61 12.27
N ARG A 100 -1.99 4.63 13.01
CA ARG A 100 -2.10 3.24 12.54
C ARG A 100 -2.95 3.15 11.28
N GLU A 101 -4.10 3.79 11.25
CA GLU A 101 -5.01 3.78 10.10
C GLU A 101 -4.42 4.51 8.90
N ALA A 102 -3.75 5.65 9.13
CA ALA A 102 -3.01 6.36 8.09
C ALA A 102 -1.93 5.47 7.45
N SER A 103 -1.16 4.79 8.29
CA SER A 103 -0.12 3.85 7.85
C SER A 103 -0.73 2.66 7.11
N TRP A 104 -1.81 2.08 7.64
CA TRP A 104 -2.52 0.97 7.02
C TRP A 104 -3.05 1.32 5.62
N CYS A 105 -3.60 2.53 5.45
CA CYS A 105 -4.05 3.03 4.16
C CYS A 105 -2.92 3.01 3.13
N ILE A 106 -1.73 3.55 3.48
CA ILE A 106 -0.56 3.53 2.59
C ILE A 106 -0.12 2.09 2.27
N SER A 107 -0.08 1.22 3.27
CA SER A 107 0.27 -0.20 3.11
C SER A 107 -0.66 -0.91 2.12
N GLN A 108 -1.97 -0.71 2.26
CA GLN A 108 -2.98 -1.31 1.38
C GLN A 108 -2.96 -0.71 -0.03
N SER A 109 -2.62 0.58 -0.16
CA SER A 109 -2.38 1.21 -1.46
C SER A 109 -1.17 0.64 -2.18
N PHE A 110 -0.09 0.31 -1.46
CA PHE A 110 1.06 -0.37 -2.03
C PHE A 110 0.70 -1.76 -2.57
N GLU A 111 -0.07 -2.55 -1.81
CA GLU A 111 -0.53 -3.89 -2.27
C GLU A 111 -1.42 -3.80 -3.52
N ALA A 112 -2.28 -2.77 -3.58
CA ALA A 112 -3.09 -2.49 -4.77
C ALA A 112 -2.20 -2.14 -5.97
N PHE A 113 -1.15 -1.34 -5.77
CA PHE A 113 -0.18 -0.98 -6.80
C PHE A 113 0.63 -2.19 -7.29
N GLU A 114 1.11 -3.06 -6.39
CA GLU A 114 1.80 -4.30 -6.76
C GLU A 114 0.89 -5.22 -7.58
N SER A 115 -0.38 -5.33 -7.19
CA SER A 115 -1.38 -6.13 -7.90
C SER A 115 -1.66 -5.57 -9.29
N PHE A 116 -1.76 -4.25 -9.43
CA PHE A 116 -1.86 -3.56 -10.72
C PHE A 116 -0.64 -3.86 -11.60
N LEU A 117 0.56 -3.64 -11.08
CA LEU A 117 1.83 -3.85 -11.78
C LEU A 117 1.96 -5.29 -12.31
N LYS A 118 1.62 -6.28 -11.48
CA LYS A 118 1.60 -7.69 -11.88
C LYS A 118 0.64 -7.94 -13.05
N LYS A 119 -0.59 -7.42 -12.96
CA LYS A 119 -1.62 -7.63 -14.00
C LYS A 119 -1.23 -7.01 -15.33
N VAL A 120 -0.74 -5.76 -15.34
CA VAL A 120 -0.40 -5.09 -16.60
C VAL A 120 0.82 -5.71 -17.27
N ILE A 121 1.85 -6.10 -16.50
CA ILE A 121 3.02 -6.76 -17.09
C ILE A 121 2.69 -8.16 -17.58
N TYR A 122 1.86 -8.92 -16.84
CA TYR A 122 1.36 -10.21 -17.32
C TYR A 122 0.65 -10.05 -18.67
N LEU A 123 -0.25 -9.06 -18.78
CA LEU A 123 -0.94 -8.76 -20.04
C LEU A 123 0.05 -8.36 -21.15
N THR A 124 1.09 -7.57 -20.85
CA THR A 124 2.12 -7.23 -21.83
C THR A 124 2.81 -8.46 -22.40
N HIS A 125 3.18 -9.43 -21.55
CA HIS A 125 3.76 -10.71 -22.03
C HIS A 125 2.77 -11.56 -22.83
N GLU A 126 1.47 -11.49 -22.50
CA GLU A 126 0.43 -12.19 -23.26
C GLU A 126 0.23 -11.60 -24.66
N LEU A 127 0.24 -10.27 -24.77
CA LEU A 127 0.04 -9.54 -26.03
C LEU A 127 1.30 -9.48 -26.90
N ASN A 128 2.49 -9.49 -26.28
CA ASN A 128 3.78 -9.42 -26.96
C ASN A 128 4.77 -10.45 -26.37
N PRO A 129 4.65 -11.73 -26.73
CA PRO A 129 5.55 -12.77 -26.19
C PRO A 129 7.02 -12.55 -26.50
N ASP A 130 7.35 -11.77 -27.54
CA ASP A 130 8.73 -11.49 -27.94
C ASP A 130 9.44 -10.53 -26.94
N CYS A 131 8.71 -9.88 -26.04
CA CYS A 131 9.30 -9.09 -24.96
C CYS A 131 9.80 -9.93 -23.78
N ILE A 132 9.65 -11.26 -23.83
CA ILE A 132 10.17 -12.17 -22.84
C ILE A 132 11.69 -12.26 -22.97
N ASP A 133 12.41 -11.94 -21.89
CA ASP A 133 13.84 -12.13 -21.75
C ASP A 133 14.23 -13.62 -21.94
N GLU A 134 15.01 -13.92 -22.98
CA GLU A 134 15.41 -15.28 -23.32
C GLU A 134 16.18 -15.99 -22.20
N ASP A 135 17.01 -15.28 -21.44
CA ASP A 135 17.80 -15.89 -20.37
C ASP A 135 16.90 -16.29 -19.21
N LYS A 136 15.89 -15.46 -18.90
CA LYS A 136 14.87 -15.81 -17.89
C LYS A 136 13.99 -16.97 -18.36
N ARG A 137 13.65 -16.99 -19.64
CA ARG A 137 12.90 -18.09 -20.26
C ARG A 137 13.65 -19.41 -20.17
N LYS A 138 14.92 -19.45 -20.58
CA LYS A 138 15.79 -20.64 -20.48
C LYS A 138 15.89 -21.13 -19.04
N LYS A 139 16.16 -20.24 -18.09
CA LYS A 139 16.20 -20.58 -16.65
C LYS A 139 14.89 -21.20 -16.16
N PHE A 140 13.75 -20.70 -16.61
CA PHE A 140 12.45 -21.29 -16.27
C PHE A 140 12.28 -22.68 -16.88
N GLU A 141 12.61 -22.86 -18.17
CA GLU A 141 12.51 -24.13 -18.88
C GLU A 141 13.45 -25.20 -18.29
N ASP A 142 14.66 -24.80 -17.86
CA ASP A 142 15.64 -25.67 -17.19
C ASP A 142 15.13 -26.19 -15.83
N VAL A 143 14.44 -25.34 -15.06
CA VAL A 143 13.89 -25.70 -13.75
C VAL A 143 12.58 -26.48 -13.90
N CYS A 144 11.75 -26.13 -14.88
CA CYS A 144 10.45 -26.73 -15.13
C CYS A 144 10.52 -27.78 -16.25
N THR A 145 11.37 -28.80 -16.06
CA THR A 145 11.63 -29.91 -16.99
C THR A 145 10.41 -30.73 -17.45
N LYS A 146 9.20 -30.51 -16.89
CA LYS A 146 7.98 -31.29 -17.19
C LYS A 146 6.67 -30.52 -16.98
N GLN A 147 6.48 -29.35 -17.59
CA GLN A 147 5.18 -28.66 -17.50
C GLN A 147 4.39 -28.61 -18.81
N SER A 148 3.07 -28.64 -18.63
CA SER A 148 1.98 -28.69 -19.60
C SER A 148 2.22 -27.89 -20.89
N LYS A 149 1.90 -28.51 -22.04
CA LYS A 149 1.89 -27.87 -23.38
C LYS A 149 0.81 -26.79 -23.53
N ASP A 150 -0.02 -26.55 -22.52
CA ASP A 150 -1.02 -25.49 -22.54
C ASP A 150 -0.37 -24.11 -22.33
N LYS A 151 -0.44 -23.28 -23.37
CA LYS A 151 0.17 -21.94 -23.44
C LYS A 151 -0.24 -21.04 -22.27
N LYS A 152 -1.50 -21.13 -21.78
CA LYS A 152 -1.99 -20.30 -20.67
C LYS A 152 -1.37 -20.72 -19.33
N ASN A 153 -1.24 -22.03 -19.13
CA ASN A 153 -0.58 -22.59 -17.96
C ASN A 153 0.93 -22.30 -17.97
N TYR A 154 1.58 -22.32 -19.14
CA TYR A 154 2.98 -21.94 -19.28
C TYR A 154 3.23 -20.48 -18.86
N LEU A 155 2.50 -19.52 -19.44
CA LEU A 155 2.73 -18.10 -19.17
C LEU A 155 2.48 -17.76 -17.68
N THR A 156 1.43 -18.33 -17.09
CA THR A 156 1.13 -18.19 -15.67
C THR A 156 2.27 -18.71 -14.80
N ASN A 157 2.79 -19.90 -15.10
CA ASN A 157 3.87 -20.51 -14.34
C ASN A 157 5.19 -19.76 -14.51
N TYR A 158 5.52 -19.37 -15.74
CA TYR A 158 6.68 -18.53 -16.05
C TYR A 158 6.63 -17.21 -15.27
N PHE A 159 5.47 -16.54 -15.28
CA PHE A 159 5.30 -15.26 -14.62
C PHE A 159 5.44 -15.39 -13.10
N ASN A 160 4.83 -16.40 -12.50
CA ASN A 160 4.93 -16.65 -11.05
C ASN A 160 6.34 -17.05 -10.60
N PHE A 161 7.08 -17.77 -11.46
CA PHE A 161 8.47 -18.13 -11.22
C PHE A 161 9.39 -16.90 -11.30
N THR A 162 9.27 -16.16 -12.40
CA THR A 162 10.18 -15.06 -12.75
C THR A 162 9.92 -13.80 -11.94
N TYR A 163 8.63 -13.51 -11.68
CA TYR A 163 8.18 -12.26 -11.08
C TYR A 163 7.50 -12.45 -9.72
N LYS A 164 8.07 -13.33 -8.89
CA LYS A 164 7.57 -13.65 -7.55
C LYS A 164 7.37 -12.40 -6.68
N TYR A 165 8.30 -11.44 -6.78
CA TYR A 165 8.29 -10.19 -6.01
C TYR A 165 8.12 -8.98 -6.93
N SER A 166 7.37 -7.97 -6.51
CA SER A 166 7.13 -6.74 -7.28
C SER A 166 8.42 -6.00 -7.66
N ASN A 167 9.46 -6.07 -6.82
CA ASN A 167 10.76 -5.48 -7.09
C ASN A 167 11.42 -6.02 -8.38
N SER A 168 11.05 -7.22 -8.82
CA SER A 168 11.55 -7.81 -10.08
C SER A 168 10.82 -7.30 -11.34
N LEU A 169 9.70 -6.60 -11.17
CA LEU A 169 8.86 -6.08 -12.26
C LEU A 169 9.35 -4.72 -12.78
N LEU A 170 9.97 -3.88 -11.94
CA LEU A 170 10.48 -2.57 -12.36
C LEU A 170 11.64 -2.67 -13.37
N PRO A 171 12.62 -3.58 -13.23
CA PRO A 171 13.65 -3.78 -14.24
C PRO A 171 13.08 -4.13 -15.61
N PHE A 172 11.99 -4.91 -15.67
CA PHE A 172 11.31 -5.20 -16.94
C PHE A 172 10.81 -3.90 -17.58
N LEU A 173 10.05 -3.07 -16.86
CA LEU A 173 9.52 -1.82 -17.42
C LEU A 173 10.60 -0.86 -17.89
N LYS A 174 11.73 -0.78 -17.16
CA LYS A 174 12.89 0.05 -17.54
C LYS A 174 13.52 -0.37 -18.86
N ASN A 175 13.58 -1.67 -19.11
CA ASN A 175 14.16 -2.23 -20.32
C ASN A 175 13.15 -2.20 -21.47
N TYR A 176 11.86 -2.29 -21.14
CA TYR A 176 10.79 -2.35 -22.11
C TYR A 176 10.39 -0.98 -22.68
N SER A 177 10.50 0.10 -21.88
CA SER A 177 10.12 1.44 -22.33
C SER A 177 11.13 2.51 -21.91
N ASP A 178 11.75 3.15 -22.90
CA ASP A 178 12.63 4.30 -22.67
C ASP A 178 11.86 5.50 -22.10
N TYR A 179 10.58 5.66 -22.48
CA TYR A 179 9.69 6.66 -21.89
C TYR A 179 9.55 6.44 -20.38
N TYR A 180 9.28 5.21 -19.94
CA TYR A 180 9.23 4.89 -18.51
C TYR A 180 10.56 5.21 -17.81
N LYS A 181 11.66 4.76 -18.40
CA LYS A 181 13.03 4.95 -17.88
C LYS A 181 13.38 6.43 -17.70
N GLN A 182 13.01 7.28 -18.65
CA GLN A 182 13.22 8.73 -18.57
C GLN A 182 12.52 9.34 -17.34
N PHE A 183 11.24 9.02 -17.13
CA PHE A 183 10.42 9.65 -16.09
C PHE A 183 10.58 9.04 -14.70
N LEU A 184 11.30 7.91 -14.55
CA LEU A 184 11.64 7.36 -13.23
C LEU A 184 12.46 8.31 -12.36
N ASN A 185 13.34 9.10 -12.98
CA ASN A 185 14.24 10.02 -12.29
C ASN A 185 14.00 11.49 -12.67
N ASN A 186 13.38 11.77 -13.81
CA ASN A 186 13.12 13.12 -14.32
C ASN A 186 11.62 13.43 -14.40
N ASN A 187 10.91 13.30 -13.28
CA ASN A 187 9.49 13.66 -13.19
C ASN A 187 9.28 15.01 -12.51
N TYR A 188 8.10 15.60 -12.70
CA TYR A 188 7.72 16.88 -12.12
C TYR A 188 7.61 16.89 -10.60
N ARG A 189 7.60 15.72 -9.94
CA ARG A 189 7.68 15.63 -8.47
C ARG A 189 9.11 15.77 -7.95
N ASN A 190 10.12 15.79 -8.84
CA ASN A 190 11.54 15.67 -8.48
C ASN A 190 11.80 14.48 -7.54
N LEU A 191 11.09 13.38 -7.79
CA LEU A 191 11.10 12.18 -6.96
C LEU A 191 11.83 11.05 -7.68
N LYS A 192 12.76 10.39 -7.01
CA LYS A 192 13.31 9.12 -7.51
C LYS A 192 12.34 8.00 -7.15
N PHE A 193 11.53 7.55 -8.10
CA PHE A 193 10.48 6.56 -7.85
C PHE A 193 11.03 5.24 -7.30
N GLU A 194 12.26 4.85 -7.67
CA GLU A 194 12.90 3.64 -7.17
C GLU A 194 13.20 3.70 -5.68
N ASP A 195 13.76 4.83 -5.23
CA ASP A 195 14.05 5.05 -3.82
C ASP A 195 12.74 5.10 -3.02
N TRP A 196 11.72 5.75 -3.58
CA TRP A 196 10.40 5.80 -2.97
C TRP A 196 9.73 4.42 -2.88
N LEU A 197 9.75 3.62 -3.96
CA LEU A 197 9.19 2.27 -3.97
C LEU A 197 9.93 1.32 -3.01
N LYS A 198 11.25 1.42 -2.95
CA LYS A 198 12.03 0.66 -1.98
C LYS A 198 11.60 1.03 -0.55
N PHE A 199 11.47 2.32 -0.28
CA PHE A 199 11.06 2.77 1.05
C PHE A 199 9.63 2.34 1.40
N VAL A 200 8.67 2.51 0.50
CA VAL A 200 7.26 2.17 0.77
C VAL A 200 7.06 0.66 0.94
N SER A 201 7.87 -0.17 0.27
CA SER A 201 7.91 -1.61 0.49
C SER A 201 8.35 -1.95 1.92
N GLU A 202 9.43 -1.34 2.41
CA GLU A 202 9.90 -1.52 3.80
C GLU A 202 8.92 -0.94 4.82
N ALA A 203 8.30 0.21 4.51
CA ALA A 203 7.25 0.78 5.33
C ALA A 203 6.04 -0.16 5.44
N ARG A 204 5.56 -0.73 4.32
CA ARG A 204 4.50 -1.74 4.33
C ARG A 204 4.88 -2.93 5.21
N ASN A 205 6.09 -3.46 5.07
CA ASN A 205 6.56 -4.55 5.91
C ASN A 205 6.56 -4.17 7.41
N ALA A 206 7.03 -2.97 7.74
CA ALA A 206 7.03 -2.47 9.12
C ALA A 206 5.61 -2.29 9.69
N ILE A 207 4.69 -1.79 8.89
CA ILE A 207 3.28 -1.55 9.27
C ILE A 207 2.57 -2.87 9.55
N VAL A 208 2.79 -3.88 8.70
CA VAL A 208 2.11 -5.17 8.81
C VAL A 208 2.75 -6.07 9.88
N HIS A 209 4.07 -6.04 10.04
CA HIS A 209 4.79 -7.05 10.81
C HIS A 209 5.63 -6.53 11.99
N HIS A 210 5.88 -5.22 12.09
CA HIS A 210 6.85 -4.66 13.05
C HIS A 210 6.34 -3.41 13.77
N GLU A 211 5.03 -3.32 14.03
CA GLU A 211 4.44 -2.22 14.81
C GLU A 211 4.84 -0.82 14.30
N MET A 212 4.92 -0.65 12.98
CA MET A 212 5.31 0.60 12.31
C MET A 212 6.77 1.01 12.54
N VAL A 213 7.66 0.06 12.87
CA VAL A 213 9.11 0.29 13.02
C VAL A 213 9.87 -0.35 11.85
N ILE A 214 10.56 0.47 11.06
CA ILE A 214 11.48 0.01 10.03
C ILE A 214 12.84 -0.29 10.68
N LYS A 215 13.31 -1.54 10.55
CA LYS A 215 14.57 -1.96 11.13
C LYS A 215 15.78 -1.32 10.43
N TYR A 216 16.86 -1.08 11.17
CA TYR A 216 18.06 -0.41 10.66
C TYR A 216 18.71 -1.12 9.47
N ASP A 217 18.73 -2.45 9.48
CA ASP A 217 19.38 -3.29 8.47
C ASP A 217 18.68 -3.28 7.10
N LYS A 218 17.45 -2.75 7.03
CA LYS A 218 16.64 -2.76 5.81
C LYS A 218 16.90 -1.59 4.88
N ILE A 219 17.39 -0.48 5.43
CA ILE A 219 17.57 0.76 4.69
C ILE A 219 18.99 1.28 4.91
N ASN A 220 19.64 1.71 3.84
CA ASN A 220 20.90 2.44 3.96
C ASN A 220 20.58 3.90 4.34
N TRP A 221 20.51 4.17 5.65
CA TRP A 221 20.13 5.46 6.20
C TRP A 221 21.03 6.62 5.78
N GLU A 222 22.31 6.37 5.47
CA GLU A 222 23.25 7.39 5.00
C GLU A 222 22.86 7.96 3.63
N ARG A 223 22.17 7.14 2.81
CA ARG A 223 21.74 7.52 1.45
C ARG A 223 20.31 8.07 1.42
N VAL A 224 19.57 7.94 2.52
CA VAL A 224 18.18 8.40 2.58
C VAL A 224 18.15 9.91 2.70
N ASN A 225 17.45 10.58 1.79
CA ASN A 225 17.24 12.01 1.86
C ASN A 225 16.26 12.36 3.01
N PRO A 226 16.66 13.11 4.05
CA PRO A 226 15.77 13.42 5.17
C PRO A 226 14.53 14.23 4.77
N ARG A 227 14.62 15.07 3.73
CA ARG A 227 13.46 15.82 3.22
C ARG A 227 12.43 14.89 2.58
N PHE A 228 12.88 13.86 1.89
CA PHE A 228 12.02 12.82 1.34
C PHE A 228 11.27 12.09 2.46
N MET A 229 11.98 11.71 3.52
CA MET A 229 11.39 11.04 4.69
C MET A 229 10.32 11.90 5.35
N ASN A 230 10.64 13.14 5.72
CA ASN A 230 9.67 14.02 6.37
C ASN A 230 8.43 14.28 5.52
N LYS A 231 8.58 14.27 4.18
CA LYS A 231 7.48 14.49 3.24
C LYS A 231 6.57 13.27 3.09
N TYR A 232 7.13 12.06 2.93
CA TYR A 232 6.35 10.86 2.60
C TYR A 232 6.17 9.90 3.78
N PHE A 233 7.19 9.77 4.62
CA PHE A 233 7.27 8.80 5.72
C PHE A 233 7.88 9.45 6.97
N PRO A 234 7.23 10.48 7.54
CA PRO A 234 7.71 11.12 8.75
C PRO A 234 7.80 10.10 9.89
N GLY A 235 8.71 10.36 10.82
CA GLY A 235 9.02 9.43 11.88
C GLY A 235 10.20 9.88 12.72
N SER A 236 10.59 9.02 13.65
CA SER A 236 11.72 9.24 14.53
C SER A 236 12.61 8.02 14.61
N LEU A 237 13.91 8.24 14.67
CA LEU A 237 14.89 7.19 14.94
C LEU A 237 14.85 6.83 16.43
N SER A 238 14.94 5.53 16.70
CA SER A 238 15.02 4.93 18.03
C SER A 238 16.03 3.79 18.02
N GLU A 239 16.36 3.21 19.18
CA GLU A 239 17.25 2.04 19.25
C GLU A 239 16.72 0.83 18.44
N LYS A 240 15.40 0.70 18.31
CA LYS A 240 14.75 -0.41 17.59
C LYS A 240 14.70 -0.20 16.08
N GLY A 241 14.93 1.01 15.60
CA GLY A 241 14.76 1.40 14.20
C GLY A 241 14.02 2.73 14.05
N TYR A 242 13.46 2.96 12.87
CA TYR A 242 12.71 4.17 12.54
C TYR A 242 11.21 3.97 12.71
N SER A 243 10.63 4.66 13.69
CA SER A 243 9.19 4.61 13.99
C SER A 243 8.42 5.59 13.12
N LEU A 244 7.50 5.08 12.32
CA LEU A 244 6.66 5.89 11.43
C LEU A 244 5.63 6.69 12.23
N GLN A 245 5.46 7.96 11.86
CA GLN A 245 4.54 8.93 12.45
C GLN A 245 3.68 9.56 11.34
N ILE A 246 3.00 8.72 10.58
CA ILE A 246 2.24 9.12 9.38
C ILE A 246 1.03 9.99 9.75
N GLU A 247 0.88 11.12 9.06
CA GLU A 247 -0.28 12.01 9.16
C GLU A 247 -1.10 12.04 7.85
N ASN A 248 -2.29 12.63 7.88
CA ASN A 248 -3.20 12.73 6.72
C ASN A 248 -2.53 13.31 5.47
N LYS A 249 -1.67 14.33 5.63
CA LYS A 249 -0.95 14.94 4.51
C LYS A 249 -0.02 13.93 3.80
N ASN A 250 0.59 13.03 4.57
CA ASN A 250 1.49 12.01 4.04
C ASN A 250 0.72 10.91 3.32
N VAL A 251 -0.46 10.52 3.84
CA VAL A 251 -1.36 9.58 3.15
C VAL A 251 -1.70 10.09 1.77
N ARG A 252 -2.22 11.33 1.68
CA ARG A 252 -2.56 11.95 0.39
C ARG A 252 -1.37 11.95 -0.57
N LEU A 253 -0.21 12.41 -0.12
CA LEU A 253 0.99 12.46 -0.96
C LEU A 253 1.42 11.08 -1.49
N ASN A 254 1.36 10.04 -0.66
CA ASN A 254 1.70 8.68 -1.09
C ASN A 254 0.67 8.14 -2.08
N LEU A 255 -0.63 8.33 -1.83
CA LEU A 255 -1.69 7.88 -2.73
C LEU A 255 -1.63 8.58 -4.09
N GLU A 256 -1.41 9.90 -4.12
CA GLU A 256 -1.18 10.62 -5.38
C GLU A 256 0.04 10.06 -6.12
N THR A 257 1.13 9.76 -5.39
CA THR A 257 2.34 9.20 -5.99
C THR A 257 2.09 7.80 -6.55
N PHE A 258 1.28 6.97 -5.89
CA PHE A 258 0.82 5.68 -6.42
C PHE A 258 0.01 5.82 -7.71
N LEU A 259 -0.95 6.74 -7.74
CA LEU A 259 -1.80 6.99 -8.89
C LEU A 259 -0.99 7.49 -10.10
N GLU A 260 -0.11 8.46 -9.88
CA GLU A 260 0.74 9.01 -10.92
C GLU A 260 1.75 7.99 -11.45
N HIS A 261 2.34 7.18 -10.56
CA HIS A 261 3.24 6.12 -11.01
C HIS A 261 2.48 5.05 -11.79
N GLY A 262 1.29 4.66 -11.33
CA GLY A 262 0.42 3.75 -12.06
C GLY A 262 0.04 4.28 -13.43
N PHE A 263 -0.28 5.57 -13.54
CA PHE A 263 -0.56 6.24 -14.81
C PHE A 263 0.66 6.32 -15.72
N LEU A 264 1.85 6.59 -15.18
CA LEU A 264 3.09 6.57 -15.93
C LEU A 264 3.33 5.18 -16.54
N ILE A 265 3.13 4.11 -15.77
CA ILE A 265 3.27 2.73 -16.27
C ILE A 265 2.27 2.46 -17.38
N TYR A 266 0.99 2.78 -17.15
CA TYR A 266 -0.06 2.63 -18.15
C TYR A 266 0.29 3.38 -19.45
N LYS A 267 0.69 4.64 -19.35
CA LYS A 267 1.06 5.48 -20.49
C LYS A 267 2.24 4.90 -21.25
N SER A 268 3.25 4.42 -20.52
CA SER A 268 4.45 3.81 -21.11
C SER A 268 4.08 2.56 -21.92
N LEU A 269 3.38 1.61 -21.30
CA LEU A 269 2.96 0.36 -21.96
C LEU A 269 2.02 0.60 -23.15
N SER A 270 1.12 1.58 -23.02
CA SER A 270 0.22 1.96 -24.12
C SER A 270 0.98 2.56 -25.30
N THR A 271 2.01 3.36 -25.02
CA THR A 271 2.85 3.98 -26.05
C THR A 271 3.67 2.93 -26.79
N GLU A 272 4.34 2.01 -26.09
CA GLU A 272 5.14 0.94 -26.73
C GLU A 272 4.28 0.04 -27.63
N MET A 273 3.01 -0.17 -27.26
CA MET A 273 2.08 -1.03 -27.98
C MET A 273 1.17 -0.26 -28.97
N ASN A 274 1.39 1.03 -29.17
CA ASN A 274 0.59 1.91 -30.04
C ASN A 274 -0.93 1.91 -29.73
N TYR A 275 -1.30 1.87 -28.45
CA TYR A 275 -2.68 2.02 -27.99
C TYR A 275 -3.01 3.47 -27.62
N ASP A 276 -4.27 3.85 -27.82
CA ASP A 276 -4.79 5.14 -27.36
C ASP A 276 -4.73 5.25 -25.83
N ILE A 277 -4.34 6.43 -25.34
CA ILE A 277 -4.27 6.77 -23.92
C ILE A 277 -5.56 7.48 -23.52
N ILE A 278 -6.21 7.04 -22.44
CA ILE A 278 -7.40 7.72 -21.92
C ILE A 278 -7.02 9.13 -21.42
N ASP A 279 -7.86 10.10 -21.76
CA ASP A 279 -7.84 11.43 -21.17
C ASP A 279 -8.53 11.40 -19.80
N LEU A 280 -7.75 11.53 -18.72
CA LEU A 280 -8.25 11.59 -17.35
C LEU A 280 -8.65 13.04 -17.05
N LYS A 281 -9.95 13.33 -17.07
CA LYS A 281 -10.52 14.62 -16.65
C LYS A 281 -10.90 14.63 -15.18
#